data_AF-A0A537U4N3-F1
#
_entry.id   AF-A0A537U4N3-F1
#
_cell.length_a   1.000
_cell.length_b   1.000
_cell.length_c   1.000
_cell.angle_alpha   90.00
_cell.angle_beta   90.00
_cell.angle_gamma   90.00
#
_symmetry.space_group_name_H-M   'P 1'
#
loop_
_entity.id
_entity.type
_entity.pdbx_description
1 polymer ?
#
loop_
_entity_poly.entity_id
_entity_poly.type
_entity_poly.pdbx_seq_one_letter_code
_entity_poly.pdbx_strand_id
1 'polypeptide(L)'
;MRSKSDHAWRMAAQCARLAQEADLKDEREFYVRMRDSWITVANRYAFLDFVDEHGTPTPLSPPRAGRYVPYPVSRTLERRRSPAPRR
;
A
#
# COMPACT_ATOMS: atom_id res chain seq x y z
N MET A 1 -6.57 25.23 -3.28
CA MET A 1 -7.57 24.14 -3.41
C MET A 1 -7.65 23.43 -2.07
N ARG A 2 -8.83 23.10 -1.56
CA ARG A 2 -8.94 22.26 -0.36
C ARG A 2 -8.50 20.85 -0.75
N SER A 3 -7.50 20.27 -0.07
CA SER A 3 -7.00 18.93 -0.46
C SER A 3 -8.15 17.92 -0.30
N LYS A 4 -8.25 16.98 -1.24
CA LYS A 4 -9.22 15.88 -1.16
C LYS A 4 -9.02 15.04 0.10
N SER A 5 -7.78 14.98 0.60
CA SER A 5 -7.45 14.34 1.88
C SER A 5 -8.13 15.05 3.06
N ASP A 6 -8.13 16.38 3.11
CA ASP A 6 -8.81 17.16 4.17
C ASP A 6 -10.31 16.87 4.21
N HIS A 7 -10.94 16.72 3.04
CA HIS A 7 -12.36 16.39 2.98
C HIS A 7 -12.62 14.99 3.55
N ALA A 8 -11.81 14.01 3.17
CA ALA A 8 -11.92 12.64 3.69
C ALA A 8 -11.69 12.60 5.22
N TRP A 9 -10.73 13.37 5.74
CA TRP A 9 -10.52 13.49 7.18
C TRP A 9 -11.69 14.12 7.92
N ARG A 10 -12.34 15.13 7.33
CA ARG A 10 -13.56 15.72 7.90
C ARG A 10 -14.71 14.71 7.96
N MET A 11 -14.89 13.90 6.93
CA MET A 11 -15.91 12.86 6.92
C MET A 11 -15.60 11.76 7.96
N ALA A 12 -14.33 11.37 8.11
CA ALA A 12 -13.91 10.44 9.16
C ALA A 12 -14.22 10.99 10.56
N ALA A 13 -13.90 12.26 10.82
CA ALA A 13 -14.20 12.91 12.09
C ALA A 13 -15.71 13.00 12.36
N GLN A 14 -16.52 13.29 11.34
CA GLN A 14 -17.97 13.28 11.46
C GLN A 14 -18.51 11.89 11.80
N CYS A 15 -18.01 10.84 11.14
CA CYS A 15 -18.39 9.46 11.46
C CYS A 15 -17.98 9.07 12.88
N ALA A 16 -16.80 9.52 13.34
CA ALA A 16 -16.35 9.29 14.71
C ALA A 16 -17.28 9.94 15.74
N ARG A 17 -17.77 11.16 15.47
CA ARG A 17 -18.75 11.85 16.32
C ARG A 17 -20.09 11.10 16.33
N LEU A 18 -20.61 10.73 15.17
CA LEU A 18 -21.86 9.96 15.07
C LEU A 18 -21.76 8.61 15.81
N ALA A 19 -20.61 7.94 15.76
CA ALA A 19 -20.37 6.73 16.52
C ALA A 19 -20.35 6.93 18.04
N GLN A 20 -20.04 8.14 18.52
CA GLN A 20 -20.10 8.48 19.95
C GLN A 20 -21.52 8.84 20.39
N GLU A 21 -22.30 9.46 19.51
CA GLU A 21 -23.68 9.86 19.75
C GLU A 21 -24.68 8.70 19.57
N ALA A 22 -24.30 7.62 18.90
CA ALA A 22 -25.17 6.46 18.67
C ALA A 22 -25.38 5.61 19.93
N ASP A 23 -26.64 5.48 20.35
CA ASP A 23 -27.04 4.65 21.49
C ASP A 23 -27.12 3.15 21.13
N LEU A 24 -27.47 2.85 19.88
CA LEU A 24 -27.59 1.48 19.39
C LEU A 24 -26.21 0.93 18.96
N LYS A 25 -25.91 -0.28 19.44
CA LYS A 25 -24.64 -0.96 19.14
C LYS A 25 -24.39 -1.13 17.63
N ASP A 26 -25.40 -1.57 16.89
CA ASP A 26 -25.27 -1.82 15.44
C ASP A 26 -25.03 -0.53 14.66
N GLU A 27 -25.68 0.56 15.07
CA GLU A 27 -25.50 1.88 14.47
C GLU A 27 -24.10 2.45 14.76
N ARG A 28 -23.64 2.31 16.00
CA ARG A 28 -22.26 2.65 16.37
C ARG A 28 -21.24 1.86 15.54
N GLU A 29 -21.41 0.55 15.40
CA GLU A 29 -20.53 -0.29 14.59
C GLU A 29 -20.56 0.08 13.10
N PHE A 30 -21.71 0.51 12.59
CA PHE A 30 -21.82 1.04 11.24
C PHE A 30 -20.97 2.32 11.07
N TYR A 31 -21.12 3.31 11.97
CA TYR A 31 -20.34 4.55 11.89
C TYR A 31 -18.84 4.33 12.10
N VAL A 32 -18.44 3.37 12.94
CA VAL A 32 -17.01 2.99 13.09
C VAL A 32 -16.45 2.45 11.77
N ARG A 33 -17.16 1.55 11.08
CA ARG A 33 -16.73 1.02 9.77
C ARG A 33 -16.67 2.11 8.70
N MET A 34 -17.63 3.03 8.71
CA MET A 34 -17.62 4.21 7.83
C MET A 34 -16.41 5.11 8.09
N ARG A 35 -16.10 5.39 9.36
CA ARG A 35 -14.89 6.16 9.75
C ARG A 35 -13.63 5.51 9.21
N ASP A 36 -13.45 4.21 9.41
CA ASP A 36 -12.23 3.50 8.99
C ASP A 36 -12.08 3.48 7.47
N SER A 37 -13.20 3.43 6.75
CA SER A 37 -13.23 3.56 5.29
C SER A 37 -12.77 4.96 4.84
N TRP A 38 -13.25 6.02 5.50
CA TRP A 38 -12.81 7.40 5.22
C TRP A 38 -11.33 7.63 5.55
N ILE A 39 -10.80 7.04 6.63
CA ILE A 39 -9.36 7.08 6.95
C ILE A 39 -8.55 6.45 5.80
N THR A 40 -8.99 5.29 5.30
CA THR A 40 -8.34 4.62 4.16
C THR A 40 -8.32 5.51 2.92
N VAL A 41 -9.44 6.19 2.62
CA VAL A 41 -9.53 7.13 1.50
C VAL A 41 -8.64 8.35 1.70
N ALA A 42 -8.58 8.91 2.91
CA ALA A 42 -7.72 10.04 3.23
C ALA A 42 -6.24 9.71 3.02
N ASN A 43 -5.80 8.54 3.48
CA ASN A 43 -4.43 8.04 3.28
C ASN A 43 -4.11 7.86 1.79
N ARG A 44 -5.06 7.35 0.99
CA ARG A 44 -4.88 7.24 -0.46
C ARG A 44 -4.76 8.61 -1.13
N TYR A 45 -5.56 9.59 -0.72
CA TYR A 45 -5.43 10.94 -1.26
C TYR A 45 -4.11 11.59 -0.87
N ALA A 46 -3.64 11.43 0.38
CA ALA A 46 -2.33 11.92 0.78
C ALA A 46 -1.20 11.29 -0.05
N PHE A 47 -1.29 10.00 -0.38
CA PHE A 47 -0.35 9.34 -1.27
C PHE A 47 -0.43 9.89 -2.71
N LEU A 48 -1.63 10.11 -3.23
CA LEU A 48 -1.81 10.66 -4.59
C LEU A 48 -1.33 12.11 -4.68
N ASP A 49 -1.60 12.93 -3.67
CA ASP A 49 -1.10 14.30 -3.57
C ASP A 49 0.43 14.30 -3.55
N PHE A 50 1.07 13.38 -2.82
CA PHE A 50 2.53 13.19 -2.85
C PHE A 50 3.05 12.79 -4.25
N VAL A 51 2.37 11.88 -4.95
CA VAL A 51 2.76 11.46 -6.31
C VAL A 51 2.59 12.60 -7.32
N ASP A 52 1.55 13.43 -7.17
CA ASP A 52 1.32 14.58 -8.03
C ASP A 52 2.40 15.66 -7.81
N GLU A 53 2.74 15.96 -6.56
CA GLU A 53 3.77 16.95 -6.19
C GLU A 53 5.19 16.51 -6.59
N HIS A 54 5.52 15.22 -6.47
CA HIS A 54 6.84 14.69 -6.80
C HIS A 54 6.95 14.12 -8.22
N GLY A 55 5.85 14.18 -8.99
CA GLY A 55 5.71 13.53 -10.29
C GLY A 55 5.65 12.00 -10.18
N THR A 56 4.96 11.35 -11.12
CA THR A 56 5.18 9.92 -11.34
C THR A 56 6.69 9.72 -11.53
N PRO A 57 7.33 8.71 -10.87
CA PRO A 57 8.67 8.34 -11.29
C PRO A 57 8.53 8.04 -12.77
N THR A 58 9.12 8.91 -13.59
CA THR A 58 9.15 8.73 -15.03
C THR A 58 9.52 7.28 -15.24
N PRO A 59 8.74 6.47 -15.99
CA PRO A 59 9.20 5.12 -16.26
C PRO A 59 10.55 5.30 -16.93
N LEU A 60 11.61 4.98 -16.19
CA LEU A 60 12.96 4.91 -16.72
C LEU A 60 12.79 4.11 -18.00
N SER A 61 13.12 4.74 -19.12
CA SER A 61 12.90 4.21 -20.47
C SER A 61 13.10 2.69 -20.47
N PRO A 62 12.24 1.91 -21.15
CA PRO A 62 12.38 0.45 -21.15
C PRO A 62 13.85 0.13 -21.38
N PRO A 63 14.47 -0.70 -20.51
CA PRO A 63 15.91 -0.89 -20.52
C PRO A 63 16.28 -1.25 -21.94
N ARG A 64 17.11 -0.39 -22.55
CA ARG A 64 17.63 -0.56 -23.91
C ARG A 64 18.06 -2.02 -24.00
N ALA A 65 17.35 -2.80 -24.82
CA ALA A 65 17.51 -4.23 -24.87
C ALA A 65 19.01 -4.58 -24.97
N GLY A 66 19.54 -5.27 -23.96
CA GLY A 66 20.91 -5.76 -23.96
C GLY A 66 21.75 -5.30 -22.76
N ARG A 67 21.49 -5.91 -21.59
CA ARG A 67 22.49 -6.55 -20.72
C ARG A 67 21.77 -7.08 -19.48
N TYR A 68 21.38 -8.33 -19.55
CA TYR A 68 20.99 -9.09 -18.37
C TYR A 68 22.18 -9.15 -17.41
N VAL A 69 22.07 -8.49 -16.26
CA VAL A 69 22.98 -8.69 -15.13
C VAL A 69 22.30 -9.73 -14.24
N PRO A 70 22.79 -10.98 -14.16
CA PRO A 70 22.19 -11.96 -13.28
C PRO A 70 22.32 -11.46 -11.83
N TYR A 71 21.21 -11.51 -11.09
CA TYR A 71 21.23 -11.36 -9.64
C TYR A 71 22.24 -12.37 -9.06
N PRO A 72 23.09 -11.97 -8.10
CA PRO A 72 23.98 -12.92 -7.44
C PRO A 72 23.10 -13.90 -6.64
N VAL A 73 22.93 -15.11 -7.19
CA VAL A 73 22.33 -16.21 -6.45
C VAL A 73 23.29 -16.56 -5.32
N SER A 74 22.85 -16.32 -4.08
CA SER A 74 23.58 -16.73 -2.88
C SER A 74 23.98 -18.20 -2.99
N ARG A 75 25.28 -18.42 -2.93
CA ARG A 75 26.00 -19.66 -3.22
C ARG A 75 25.85 -20.69 -2.08
N THR A 76 24.63 -21.05 -1.70
CA THR A 76 24.38 -21.95 -0.55
C THR A 76 23.61 -23.23 -0.88
N LEU A 77 23.58 -23.63 -2.15
CA LEU A 77 23.11 -24.97 -2.56
C LEU A 77 24.25 -25.86 -3.09
N GLU A 78 25.46 -25.72 -2.54
CA GLU A 78 26.39 -26.85 -2.51
C GLU A 78 26.01 -27.78 -1.36
N ARG A 79 25.01 -28.63 -1.57
CA ARG A 79 24.77 -29.77 -0.66
C ARG A 79 24.60 -31.05 -1.45
N ARG A 80 25.76 -31.69 -1.65
CA ARG A 80 25.97 -33.14 -1.76
C ARG A 80 25.25 -33.85 -2.92
N ARG A 81 25.90 -33.89 -4.08
CA ARG A 81 25.87 -35.09 -4.93
C ARG A 81 27.19 -35.83 -4.75
N SER A 82 27.20 -36.82 -3.87
CA SER A 82 28.26 -37.83 -3.82
C SER A 82 28.23 -38.65 -5.13
N PRO A 83 29.37 -39.06 -5.70
CA PRO A 83 29.39 -39.90 -6.89
C PRO A 83 29.08 -41.35 -6.52
N ALA A 84 28.19 -42.01 -7.27
CA ALA A 84 28.03 -43.46 -7.21
C ALA A 84 29.07 -44.13 -8.14
N PRO A 85 29.73 -45.22 -7.73
CA PRO A 85 30.77 -45.87 -8.51
C PRO A 85 30.17 -46.66 -9.69
N ARG A 86 30.85 -46.58 -10.83
CA ARG A 86 30.58 -47.38 -12.03
C ARG A 86 30.84 -48.88 -11.74
N ARG A 87 29.94 -49.73 -12.19
CA ARG A 87 30.22 -51.11 -12.58
C ARG A 87 29.59 -51.36 -13.93
#